data_AF-A0A800DYE6-F1
#
_entry.id   AF-A0A800DYE6-F1
#
_cell.length_a   1.000
_cell.length_b   1.000
_cell.length_c   1.000
_cell.angle_alpha   90.00
_cell.angle_beta   90.00
_cell.angle_gamma   90.00
#
_symmetry.space_group_name_H-M   'P 1'
#
loop_
_entity.id
_entity.type
_entity.pdbx_description
1 polymer ?
#
loop_
_entity_poly.entity_id
_entity_poly.type
_entity_poly.pdbx_seq_one_letter_code
_entity_poly.pdbx_strand_id
1 'polypeptide(L)'
;MAKKTLNTTKNTEQENDLKLNIKEYLIHLFDIKAGTNKAGTIQDIKDGISIKGHTAWVLIFSILIASIGLNVSSTAVVIGAMLIAPLMGPLLGVGLSIATNDVHTLKNSLVNLGAMTAISLLTSFLFFSIPLFQEETPELLARTKPDLRDVLIAIAG
;
A
#
# COMPACT_ATOMS: atom_id res chain seq x y z
N MET A 1 -18.54 10.07 -62.82
CA MET A 1 -18.46 8.84 -62.00
C MET A 1 -17.11 8.64 -61.30
N ALA A 2 -15.98 9.16 -61.84
CA ALA A 2 -14.62 8.94 -61.31
C ALA A 2 -14.25 9.66 -60.00
N LYS A 3 -15.00 10.70 -59.57
CA LYS A 3 -14.66 11.50 -58.37
C LYS A 3 -15.05 10.81 -57.05
N LYS A 4 -15.95 9.83 -57.09
CA LYS A 4 -16.45 9.12 -55.89
C LYS A 4 -15.49 8.03 -55.41
N THR A 5 -14.82 7.34 -56.34
CA THR A 5 -13.83 6.29 -56.05
C THR A 5 -12.54 6.82 -55.43
N LEU A 6 -12.08 8.02 -55.84
CA LEU A 6 -10.86 8.67 -55.33
C LEU A 6 -11.00 9.18 -53.87
N ASN A 7 -12.22 9.56 -53.46
CA ASN A 7 -12.50 9.98 -52.08
C ASN A 7 -12.61 8.79 -51.12
N THR A 8 -13.08 7.63 -51.59
CA THR A 8 -13.14 6.41 -50.77
C THR A 8 -11.73 5.91 -50.43
N THR A 9 -10.78 5.96 -51.36
CA THR A 9 -9.39 5.53 -51.10
C THR A 9 -8.67 6.44 -50.10
N LYS A 10 -8.79 7.76 -50.22
CA LYS A 10 -8.18 8.72 -49.27
C LYS A 10 -8.75 8.64 -47.85
N ASN A 11 -10.06 8.41 -47.71
CA ASN A 11 -10.68 8.25 -46.39
C ASN A 11 -10.25 6.95 -45.71
N THR A 12 -9.95 5.89 -46.48
CA THR A 12 -9.50 4.60 -45.92
C THR A 12 -8.04 4.67 -45.45
N GLU A 13 -7.18 5.44 -46.13
CA GLU A 13 -5.78 5.66 -45.70
C GLU A 13 -5.70 6.57 -44.46
N GLN A 14 -6.45 7.69 -44.43
CA GLN A 14 -6.49 8.57 -43.25
C GLN A 14 -7.07 7.88 -41.99
N GLU A 15 -8.08 7.02 -42.15
CA GLU A 15 -8.66 6.27 -41.02
C GLU A 15 -7.67 5.21 -40.47
N ASN A 16 -6.88 4.59 -41.34
CA ASN A 16 -5.87 3.60 -40.93
C ASN A 16 -4.66 4.26 -40.26
N ASP A 17 -4.19 5.41 -40.75
CA ASP A 17 -3.11 6.18 -40.11
C ASP A 17 -3.51 6.67 -38.70
N LEU A 18 -4.76 7.11 -38.52
CA LEU A 18 -5.28 7.51 -37.21
C LEU A 18 -5.32 6.31 -36.24
N LYS A 19 -5.82 5.15 -36.70
CA LYS A 19 -5.91 3.93 -35.88
C LYS A 19 -4.53 3.38 -35.49
N LEU A 20 -3.54 3.47 -36.37
CA LEU A 20 -2.17 3.04 -36.08
C LEU A 20 -1.52 3.92 -35.01
N ASN A 21 -1.71 5.24 -35.09
CA ASN A 21 -1.15 6.20 -34.14
C ASN A 21 -1.79 6.10 -32.73
N ILE A 22 -3.12 5.88 -32.65
CA ILE A 22 -3.79 5.60 -31.37
C ILE A 22 -3.28 4.30 -30.75
N LYS A 23 -3.06 3.26 -31.57
CA LYS A 23 -2.61 1.96 -31.08
C LYS A 23 -1.17 2.02 -30.56
N GLU A 24 -0.27 2.70 -31.27
CA GLU A 24 1.09 2.96 -30.78
C GLU A 24 1.09 3.78 -29.49
N TYR A 25 0.29 4.85 -29.41
CA TYR A 25 0.17 5.66 -28.20
C TYR A 25 -0.34 4.85 -27.00
N LEU A 26 -1.38 4.02 -27.19
CA LEU A 26 -1.89 3.14 -26.14
C LEU A 26 -0.86 2.10 -25.69
N ILE A 27 -0.10 1.52 -26.62
CA ILE A 27 0.98 0.58 -26.30
C ILE A 27 2.09 1.27 -25.53
N HIS A 28 2.45 2.50 -25.90
CA HIS A 28 3.46 3.29 -25.20
C HIS A 28 3.02 3.74 -23.80
N LEU A 29 1.73 4.06 -23.60
CA LEU A 29 1.17 4.33 -22.26
C LEU A 29 1.16 3.09 -21.38
N PHE A 30 0.91 1.92 -21.96
CA PHE A 30 0.89 0.65 -21.24
C PHE A 30 2.29 0.05 -21.03
N ASP A 31 3.33 0.64 -21.63
CA ASP A 31 4.72 0.21 -21.44
C ASP A 31 5.33 0.78 -20.15
N ILE A 32 5.06 0.09 -19.03
CA ILE A 32 5.56 0.45 -17.69
C ILE A 32 7.06 0.11 -17.52
N LYS A 33 7.66 -0.63 -18.47
CA LYS A 33 9.06 -1.08 -18.33
C LYS A 33 10.09 0.04 -18.44
N ALA A 34 9.83 1.06 -19.26
CA ALA A 34 10.82 2.07 -19.62
C ALA A 34 11.34 2.91 -18.44
N GLY A 35 10.59 3.00 -17.33
CA GLY A 35 10.96 3.76 -16.12
C GLY A 35 11.27 2.93 -14.87
N THR A 36 11.33 1.60 -14.95
CA THR A 36 11.44 0.74 -13.75
C THR A 36 12.89 0.58 -13.28
N ASN A 37 13.28 1.28 -12.21
CA ASN A 37 14.58 1.09 -11.55
C ASN A 37 14.53 0.01 -10.45
N LYS A 38 14.73 -1.25 -10.83
CA LYS A 38 14.71 -2.39 -9.89
C LYS A 38 15.75 -2.26 -8.78
N ALA A 39 16.97 -1.84 -9.12
CA ALA A 39 18.07 -1.76 -8.16
C ALA A 39 17.82 -0.67 -7.10
N GLY A 40 17.28 0.48 -7.52
CA GLY A 40 16.89 1.57 -6.62
C GLY A 40 15.81 1.14 -5.65
N THR A 41 14.72 0.54 -6.13
CA THR A 41 13.61 0.08 -5.25
C THR A 41 14.06 -0.95 -4.23
N ILE A 42 14.96 -1.87 -4.60
CA ILE A 42 15.54 -2.85 -3.66
C ILE A 42 16.31 -2.14 -2.55
N GLN A 43 17.09 -1.12 -2.90
CA GLN A 43 17.85 -0.33 -1.93
C GLN A 43 16.92 0.46 -1.00
N ASP A 44 15.91 1.12 -1.54
CA ASP A 44 14.93 1.89 -0.76
C ASP A 44 14.20 1.01 0.27
N ILE A 45 13.79 -0.20 -0.14
CA ILE A 45 13.18 -1.17 0.78
C ILE A 45 14.18 -1.60 1.85
N LYS A 46 15.43 -1.89 1.48
CA LYS A 46 16.47 -2.31 2.43
C LYS A 46 16.77 -1.23 3.48
N ASP A 47 16.83 0.03 3.07
CA ASP A 47 17.05 1.16 3.97
C ASP A 47 15.84 1.40 4.89
N GLY A 48 14.63 1.09 4.41
CA GLY A 48 13.38 1.16 5.17
C GLY A 48 13.20 0.07 6.23
N ILE A 49 13.95 -1.03 6.19
CA ILE A 49 13.84 -2.12 7.17
C ILE A 49 14.38 -1.69 8.55
N SER A 50 15.39 -0.83 8.58
CA SER A 50 16.11 -0.50 9.81
C SER A 50 15.29 0.37 10.75
N ILE A 51 15.09 -0.11 11.99
CA ILE A 51 14.45 0.67 13.04
C ILE A 51 15.42 1.75 13.51
N LYS A 52 15.08 3.02 13.22
CA LYS A 52 15.65 4.18 13.90
C LYS A 52 14.82 4.46 15.15
N GLY A 53 15.45 4.90 16.24
CA GLY A 53 14.73 5.22 17.49
C GLY A 53 13.59 6.22 17.31
N HIS A 54 13.73 7.16 16.36
CA HIS A 54 12.67 8.12 16.02
C HIS A 54 11.40 7.45 15.46
N THR A 55 11.57 6.40 14.64
CA THR A 55 10.48 5.61 14.06
C THR A 55 9.66 4.89 15.13
N ALA A 56 10.30 4.42 16.20
CA ALA A 56 9.61 3.79 17.33
C ALA A 56 8.75 4.79 18.11
N TRP A 57 9.22 6.04 18.29
CA TRP A 57 8.41 7.10 18.91
C TRP A 57 7.19 7.46 18.06
N VAL A 58 7.37 7.60 16.74
CA VAL A 58 6.25 7.84 15.81
C VAL A 58 5.22 6.70 15.89
N LEU A 59 5.68 5.45 15.97
CA LEU A 59 4.80 4.30 16.16
C LEU A 59 3.99 4.40 17.46
N ILE A 60 4.63 4.72 18.59
CA ILE A 60 3.95 4.90 19.88
C ILE A 60 2.85 5.97 19.78
N PHE A 61 3.16 7.14 19.21
CA PHE A 61 2.15 8.18 19.01
C PHE A 61 1.02 7.74 18.08
N SER A 62 1.33 7.02 16.99
CA SER A 62 0.33 6.47 16.08
C SER A 62 -0.65 5.54 16.80
N ILE A 63 -0.17 4.69 17.71
CA ILE A 63 -1.02 3.77 18.47
C ILE A 63 -1.90 4.54 19.46
N LEU A 64 -1.36 5.55 20.15
CA LEU A 64 -2.15 6.38 21.05
C LEU A 64 -3.28 7.11 20.29
N ILE A 65 -2.96 7.68 19.12
CA ILE A 65 -3.97 8.33 18.26
C ILE A 65 -5.01 7.32 17.80
N ALA A 66 -4.61 6.11 17.41
CA ALA A 66 -5.54 5.05 17.01
C ALA A 66 -6.46 4.64 18.18
N SER A 67 -5.91 4.43 19.37
CA SER A 67 -6.70 4.06 20.56
C SER A 67 -7.67 5.16 20.98
N ILE A 68 -7.25 6.43 20.93
CA ILE A 68 -8.15 7.57 21.17
C ILE A 68 -9.23 7.63 20.10
N GLY A 69 -8.86 7.46 18.82
CA GLY A 69 -9.77 7.46 17.67
C GLY A 69 -10.84 6.38 17.78
N LEU A 70 -10.46 5.18 18.24
CA LEU A 70 -11.38 4.09 18.54
C LEU A 70 -12.33 4.47 19.69
N ASN A 71 -11.81 5.00 20.80
CA ASN A 71 -12.62 5.40 21.96
C ASN A 71 -13.68 6.48 21.61
N VAL A 72 -13.41 7.34 20.63
CA VAL A 72 -14.37 8.36 20.17
C VAL A 72 -15.18 7.95 18.93
N SER A 73 -15.15 6.67 18.53
CA SER A 73 -15.85 6.16 17.33
C SER A 73 -15.47 6.87 16.01
N SER A 74 -14.23 7.36 15.87
CA SER A 74 -13.82 8.14 14.69
C SER A 74 -12.92 7.34 13.75
N THR A 75 -13.52 6.76 12.71
CA THR A 75 -12.80 6.05 11.65
C THR A 75 -11.78 6.94 10.96
N ALA A 76 -12.07 8.23 10.78
CA ALA A 76 -11.17 9.18 10.14
C ALA A 76 -9.83 9.33 10.90
N VAL A 77 -9.87 9.38 12.23
CA VAL A 77 -8.67 9.45 13.08
C VAL A 77 -7.89 8.14 13.04
N VAL A 78 -8.59 7.00 13.04
CA VAL A 78 -7.97 5.67 12.95
C VAL A 78 -7.25 5.48 11.60
N ILE A 79 -7.87 5.91 10.48
CA ILE A 79 -7.22 5.87 9.16
C ILE A 79 -6.03 6.83 9.12
N GLY A 80 -6.15 8.03 9.72
CA GLY A 80 -5.03 8.97 9.83
C GLY A 80 -3.81 8.37 10.54
N ALA A 81 -4.03 7.60 11.62
CA ALA A 81 -2.96 6.87 12.29
C ALA A 81 -2.31 5.82 11.36
N MET A 82 -3.08 5.09 10.55
CA MET A 82 -2.54 4.11 9.59
C MET A 82 -1.60 4.74 8.56
N LEU A 83 -1.84 5.99 8.15
CA LEU A 83 -0.99 6.70 7.18
C LEU A 83 0.37 7.12 7.75
N ILE A 84 0.46 7.32 9.06
CA ILE A 84 1.67 7.76 9.75
C ILE A 84 2.50 6.56 10.24
N ALA A 85 1.88 5.40 10.45
CA ALA A 85 2.50 4.21 11.01
C ALA A 85 3.65 3.69 10.12
N PRO A 86 4.90 3.66 10.60
CA PRO A 86 6.07 3.31 9.80
C PRO A 86 6.30 1.78 9.70
N LEU A 87 5.23 1.01 9.51
CA LEU A 87 5.28 -0.46 9.41
C LEU A 87 5.56 -0.97 7.99
N MET A 88 5.40 -0.13 6.97
CA MET A 88 5.58 -0.56 5.57
C MET A 88 7.00 -1.06 5.26
N GLY A 89 8.04 -0.46 5.85
CA GLY A 89 9.43 -0.84 5.59
C GLY A 89 9.71 -2.32 5.89
N PRO A 90 9.55 -2.78 7.13
CA PRO A 90 9.74 -4.19 7.48
C PRO A 90 8.80 -5.14 6.71
N LEU A 91 7.55 -4.77 6.46
CA LEU A 91 6.59 -5.62 5.73
C LEU A 91 7.02 -5.84 4.27
N LEU A 92 7.38 -4.76 3.57
CA LEU A 92 7.93 -4.82 2.22
C LEU A 92 9.28 -5.55 2.19
N GLY A 93 10.11 -5.37 3.24
CA GLY A 93 11.36 -6.09 3.42
C GLY A 93 11.19 -7.60 3.48
N VAL A 94 10.18 -8.10 4.20
CA VAL A 94 9.84 -9.54 4.23
C VAL A 94 9.45 -10.02 2.83
N GLY A 95 8.52 -9.33 2.16
CA GLY A 95 8.05 -9.70 0.81
C GLY A 95 9.20 -9.71 -0.21
N LEU A 96 10.04 -8.67 -0.20
CA LEU A 96 11.22 -8.58 -1.06
C LEU A 96 12.20 -9.72 -0.78
N SER A 97 12.48 -10.01 0.49
CA SER A 97 13.45 -11.04 0.87
C SER A 97 12.99 -12.45 0.48
N ILE A 98 11.68 -12.71 0.53
CA ILE A 98 11.10 -13.95 0.01
C ILE A 98 11.25 -14.01 -1.51
N ALA A 99 10.97 -12.91 -2.21
CA ALA A 99 11.08 -12.84 -3.67
C ALA A 99 12.53 -12.96 -4.19
N THR A 100 13.53 -12.47 -3.43
CA THR A 100 14.96 -12.53 -3.81
C THR A 100 15.74 -13.63 -3.12
N ASN A 101 15.10 -14.42 -2.25
CA ASN A 101 15.73 -15.45 -1.42
C ASN A 101 16.91 -14.94 -0.55
N ASP A 102 16.81 -13.71 -0.05
CA ASP A 102 17.81 -13.07 0.81
C ASP A 102 17.47 -13.31 2.29
N VAL A 103 17.98 -14.42 2.84
CA VAL A 103 17.70 -14.86 4.23
C VAL A 103 18.19 -13.85 5.27
N HIS A 104 19.25 -13.10 4.97
CA HIS A 104 19.78 -12.09 5.90
C HIS A 104 18.79 -10.93 6.03
N THR A 105 18.33 -10.39 4.90
CA THR A 105 17.32 -9.32 4.87
C THR A 105 15.98 -9.81 5.44
N LEU A 106 15.63 -11.08 5.22
CA LEU A 106 14.43 -11.70 5.78
C LEU A 106 14.45 -11.67 7.31
N LYS A 107 15.52 -12.20 7.92
CA LYS A 107 15.65 -12.24 9.39
C LYS A 107 15.61 -10.84 9.99
N ASN A 108 16.32 -9.88 9.39
CA ASN A 108 16.34 -8.50 9.89
C ASN A 108 14.94 -7.85 9.82
N SER A 109 14.22 -8.08 8.72
CA SER A 109 12.84 -7.60 8.54
C SER A 109 11.86 -8.24 9.53
N LEU A 110 11.96 -9.55 9.78
CA LEU A 110 11.12 -10.24 10.76
C LEU A 110 11.39 -9.78 12.19
N VAL A 111 12.66 -9.62 12.57
CA VAL A 111 13.01 -9.15 13.92
C VAL A 111 12.48 -7.72 14.14
N ASN A 112 12.62 -6.84 13.15
CA ASN A 112 12.11 -5.48 13.25
C ASN A 112 10.58 -5.43 13.26
N LEU A 113 9.92 -6.20 12.39
CA LEU A 113 8.45 -6.32 12.39
C LEU A 113 7.94 -6.85 13.74
N GLY A 114 8.59 -7.87 14.29
CA GLY A 114 8.29 -8.44 15.59
C GLY A 114 8.48 -7.43 16.73
N ALA A 115 9.58 -6.68 16.72
CA ALA A 115 9.84 -5.63 17.70
C ALA A 115 8.77 -4.52 17.64
N MET A 116 8.39 -4.06 16.45
CA MET A 116 7.34 -3.05 16.27
C MET A 116 5.98 -3.56 16.72
N THR A 117 5.66 -4.82 16.43
CA THR A 117 4.41 -5.47 16.89
C THR A 117 4.40 -5.62 18.40
N ALA A 118 5.52 -6.00 19.02
CA ALA A 118 5.62 -6.11 20.47
C ALA A 118 5.46 -4.75 21.16
N ILE A 119 6.14 -3.71 20.65
CA ILE A 119 5.98 -2.33 21.14
C ILE A 119 4.52 -1.90 20.97
N SER A 120 3.90 -2.20 19.83
CA SER A 120 2.54 -1.74 19.57
C SER A 120 1.49 -2.38 20.46
N LEU A 121 1.59 -3.69 20.66
CA LEU A 121 0.74 -4.42 21.59
C LEU A 121 0.96 -3.94 23.02
N LEU A 122 2.21 -3.72 23.44
CA LEU A 122 2.53 -3.24 24.79
C LEU A 122 1.95 -1.84 25.02
N THR A 123 2.14 -0.90 24.10
CA THR A 123 1.59 0.46 24.20
C THR A 123 0.07 0.46 24.23
N SER A 124 -0.59 -0.30 23.34
CA SER A 124 -2.04 -0.39 23.32
C SER A 124 -2.59 -1.04 24.60
N PHE A 125 -1.95 -2.12 25.06
CA PHE A 125 -2.30 -2.79 26.30
C PHE A 125 -2.16 -1.85 27.51
N LEU A 126 -1.06 -1.09 27.61
CA LEU A 126 -0.89 -0.08 28.67
C LEU A 126 -1.98 0.99 28.62
N PHE A 127 -2.36 1.44 27.43
CA PHE A 127 -3.40 2.45 27.25
C PHE A 127 -4.78 1.94 27.72
N PHE A 128 -5.17 0.74 27.29
CA PHE A 128 -6.46 0.12 27.67
C PHE A 128 -6.50 -0.42 29.10
N SER A 129 -5.36 -0.66 29.73
CA SER A 129 -5.28 -1.05 31.14
C SER A 129 -5.75 0.07 32.08
N ILE A 130 -5.80 1.32 31.60
CA ILE A 130 -6.36 2.44 32.35
C ILE A 130 -7.90 2.37 32.25
N PRO A 131 -8.64 2.19 33.36
CA PRO A 131 -10.08 1.90 33.37
C PRO A 131 -10.99 3.06 32.89
N LEU A 132 -10.43 4.13 32.34
CA LEU A 132 -11.15 5.31 31.83
C LEU A 132 -11.74 5.10 30.42
N PHE A 133 -11.38 4.04 29.68
CA PHE A 133 -11.61 3.93 28.23
C PHE A 133 -12.30 2.62 27.77
N GLN A 134 -13.17 2.04 28.60
CA GLN A 134 -13.75 0.70 28.39
C GLN A 134 -15.17 0.69 27.78
N GLU A 135 -15.45 1.53 26.78
CA GLU A 135 -16.70 1.42 26.02
C GLU A 135 -16.49 0.71 24.69
N GLU A 136 -17.11 -0.45 24.51
CA GLU A 136 -17.06 -1.19 23.24
C GLU A 136 -17.71 -0.38 22.12
N THR A 137 -16.88 0.04 21.17
CA THR A 137 -17.31 0.93 20.10
C THR A 137 -17.81 0.15 18.88
N PRO A 138 -18.89 0.59 18.20
CA PRO A 138 -19.40 -0.05 16.98
C PRO A 138 -18.35 -0.27 15.88
N GLU A 139 -17.35 0.61 15.80
CA GLU A 139 -16.21 0.52 14.86
C GLU A 139 -15.32 -0.71 15.09
N LEU A 140 -15.16 -1.15 16.35
CA LEU A 140 -14.41 -2.37 16.67
C LEU A 140 -15.17 -3.61 16.18
N LEU A 141 -16.49 -3.65 16.35
CA LEU A 141 -17.34 -4.73 15.86
C LEU A 141 -17.34 -4.82 14.34
N ALA A 142 -17.36 -3.68 13.65
CA ALA A 142 -17.32 -3.64 12.19
C ALA A 142 -16.02 -4.24 11.62
N ARG A 143 -14.88 -4.10 12.31
CA ARG A 143 -13.59 -4.68 11.92
C ARG A 143 -13.47 -6.20 12.12
N THR A 144 -14.45 -6.85 12.78
CA THR A 144 -14.44 -8.31 13.05
C THR A 144 -15.24 -9.15 12.06
N LYS A 145 -16.02 -8.52 11.16
CA LYS A 145 -16.82 -9.22 10.13
C LYS A 145 -16.38 -8.79 8.72
N PRO A 146 -15.30 -9.36 8.20
CA PRO A 146 -14.96 -9.20 6.79
C PRO A 146 -16.03 -9.84 5.91
N ASP A 147 -16.42 -9.18 4.82
CA ASP A 147 -17.42 -9.63 3.86
C ASP A 147 -16.78 -10.11 2.55
N LEU A 148 -17.54 -10.80 1.69
CA LEU A 148 -17.06 -11.28 0.38
C LEU A 148 -16.51 -10.14 -0.50
N ARG A 149 -17.04 -8.91 -0.30
CA ARG A 149 -16.57 -7.70 -0.98
C ARG A 149 -15.11 -7.37 -0.64
N ASP A 150 -14.69 -7.57 0.61
CA ASP A 150 -13.32 -7.30 1.05
C ASP A 150 -12.31 -8.22 0.36
N VAL A 151 -12.71 -9.48 0.11
CA VAL A 151 -11.89 -10.47 -0.60
C VAL A 151 -11.71 -10.10 -2.07
N LEU A 152 -12.77 -9.64 -2.74
CA LEU A 152 -12.69 -9.19 -4.14
C LEU A 152 -11.76 -7.99 -4.29
N ILE A 153 -11.81 -7.04 -3.35
CA ILE A 153 -10.90 -5.88 -3.34
C ILE A 153 -9.45 -6.33 -3.14
N ALA A 154 -9.20 -7.26 -2.23
CA ALA A 154 -7.85 -7.77 -1.96
C ALA A 154 -7.20 -8.52 -3.15
N ILE A 155 -8.00 -9.12 -4.04
CA ILE A 155 -7.50 -9.78 -5.25
C ILE A 155 -7.22 -8.77 -6.37
N ALA A 156 -8.01 -7.70 -6.44
CA ALA A 156 -7.87 -6.68 -7.47
C ALA A 156 -6.75 -5.66 -7.19
N GLY A 157 -6.43 -5.46 -5.90
CA GLY A 157 -5.42 -4.51 -5.42
C GLY A 157 -3.98 -5.03 -5.44
#